data_AF-A0A919IQE3-F1
#
_entry.id   AF-A0A919IQE3-F1
#
_cell.length_a   1.000
_cell.length_b   1.000
_cell.length_c   1.000
_cell.angle_alpha   90.00
_cell.angle_beta   90.00
_cell.angle_gamma   90.00
#
_symmetry.space_group_name_H-M   'P 1'
#
loop_
_entity.id
_entity.type
_entity.pdbx_description
1 polymer ?
#
loop_
_entity_poly.entity_id
_entity_poly.type
_entity_poly.pdbx_seq_one_letter_code
_entity_poly.pdbx_strand_id
1 'polypeptide(L)'
;MALIVILVLVAVLLLMMPALPRRRAGRRLGRIGMTSGKAVRASPGRPDRRNQILIAALAGTSVAGLIGSFWGVPVGVAAGFVAYRFLRRQEPADVRRERREALEDLPLGADLLAAALRAGAPVDRAAAAVADALGGPLGARMQRTARSLQLGGGPAEAWAHLADVTGAERLTAAAMRSSASGGALAGALERLAGDLRADRSVAVEAAAQRAGVLIVLPLGLCFLPAFLLAGLMPVLVGVLDEVL
;
A
#
# COMPACT_ATOMS: atom_id res chain seq x y z
N MET A 1 30.15 -28.77 5.49
CA MET A 1 28.69 -28.96 5.33
C MET A 1 27.87 -27.91 6.08
N ALA A 2 28.15 -27.60 7.35
CA ALA A 2 27.44 -26.56 8.12
C ALA A 2 27.42 -25.19 7.42
N LEU A 3 28.53 -24.78 6.81
CA LEU A 3 28.66 -23.48 6.13
C LEU A 3 27.77 -23.35 4.88
N ILE A 4 27.54 -24.46 4.17
CA ILE A 4 26.65 -24.51 2.99
C ILE A 4 25.18 -24.47 3.42
N VAL A 5 24.84 -25.19 4.50
CA VAL A 5 23.49 -25.15 5.09
C VAL A 5 23.17 -23.74 5.59
N ILE A 6 24.12 -23.06 6.22
CA ILE A 6 23.96 -21.66 6.67
C ILE A 6 23.78 -20.73 5.48
N LEU A 7 24.58 -20.87 4.41
CA LEU A 7 24.48 -19.99 3.22
C LEU A 7 23.12 -20.16 2.49
N VAL A 8 22.62 -21.39 2.41
CA VAL A 8 21.30 -21.68 1.84
C VAL A 8 20.19 -21.15 2.73
N LEU A 9 20.29 -21.30 4.05
CA LEU A 9 19.28 -20.81 4.99
C LEU A 9 19.24 -19.27 5.01
N VAL A 10 20.40 -18.62 4.88
CA VAL A 10 20.52 -17.16 4.73
C VAL A 10 19.97 -16.68 3.38
N ALA A 11 20.24 -17.37 2.28
CA ALA A 11 19.69 -17.04 0.96
C ALA A 11 18.16 -17.19 0.94
N VAL A 12 17.63 -18.26 1.56
CA VAL A 12 16.19 -18.48 1.71
C VAL A 12 15.56 -17.44 2.64
N LEU A 13 16.22 -17.07 3.73
CA LEU A 13 15.76 -16.00 4.63
C LEU A 13 15.77 -14.63 3.94
N LEU A 14 16.75 -14.35 3.07
CA LEU A 14 16.82 -13.13 2.25
C LEU A 14 15.74 -13.08 1.15
N LEU A 15 15.38 -14.24 0.59
CA LEU A 15 14.28 -14.38 -0.40
C LEU A 15 12.89 -14.35 0.25
N MET A 16 12.77 -14.88 1.48
CA MET A 16 11.56 -14.84 2.30
C MET A 16 11.36 -13.50 3.01
N MET A 17 12.43 -12.74 3.23
CA MET A 17 12.29 -11.40 3.76
C MET A 17 11.45 -10.60 2.76
N PRO A 18 10.26 -10.12 3.16
CA PRO A 18 9.47 -9.29 2.30
C PRO A 18 10.36 -8.11 1.95
N ALA A 19 10.77 -8.02 0.68
CA ALA A 19 11.60 -6.93 0.17
C ALA A 19 11.08 -5.65 0.82
N LEU A 20 11.85 -5.14 1.79
CA LEU A 20 11.45 -4.08 2.71
C LEU A 20 10.65 -3.10 1.88
N PRO A 21 9.35 -2.87 2.18
CA PRO A 21 8.43 -2.23 1.27
C PRO A 21 9.14 -0.98 0.79
N ARG A 22 9.61 -0.99 -0.47
CA ARG A 22 10.42 0.09 -1.03
C ARG A 22 9.57 1.32 -0.77
N ARG A 23 9.95 2.10 0.25
CA ARG A 23 9.27 3.33 0.59
C ARG A 23 9.38 4.10 -0.70
N ARG A 24 8.27 4.19 -1.43
CA ARG A 24 8.12 5.04 -2.62
C ARG A 24 8.16 6.47 -2.13
N ALA A 25 9.32 6.88 -1.60
CA ALA A 25 9.78 8.24 -1.61
C ALA A 25 10.06 8.56 -3.08
N GLY A 26 9.48 9.64 -3.60
CA GLY A 26 9.67 10.06 -4.98
C GLY A 26 8.52 9.73 -5.92
N ARG A 27 7.31 10.22 -5.60
CA ARG A 27 6.33 10.63 -6.64
C ARG A 27 5.23 11.58 -6.17
N ARG A 28 5.32 12.10 -4.93
CA ARG A 28 4.40 13.10 -4.35
C ARG A 28 4.85 14.56 -4.51
N LEU A 29 5.76 14.86 -5.42
CA LEU A 29 6.13 16.24 -5.78
C LEU A 29 5.66 16.67 -7.18
N GLY A 30 4.99 15.78 -7.95
CA GLY A 30 4.56 16.08 -9.32
C GLY A 30 3.12 16.57 -9.49
N ARG A 31 2.39 16.85 -8.41
CA ARG A 31 0.93 17.12 -8.48
C ARG A 31 0.46 18.43 -7.85
N ILE A 32 1.37 19.36 -7.57
CA ILE A 32 1.04 20.76 -7.23
C ILE A 32 1.27 21.66 -8.45
N GLY A 33 1.08 21.11 -9.66
CA GLY A 33 1.07 21.86 -10.92
C GLY A 33 -0.36 22.03 -11.39
N MET A 34 -0.86 23.26 -11.29
CA MET A 34 -2.18 23.69 -11.75
C MET A 34 -2.34 23.50 -13.27
N THR A 35 -3.60 23.29 -13.67
CA THR A 35 -4.18 23.43 -15.02
C THR A 35 -3.83 22.42 -16.11
N SER A 36 -4.91 22.03 -16.81
CA SER A 36 -4.95 21.67 -18.23
C SER A 36 -4.77 20.21 -18.64
N GLY A 37 -5.80 19.73 -19.34
CA GLY A 37 -5.64 18.82 -20.47
C GLY A 37 -5.86 17.34 -20.19
N LYS A 38 -6.93 16.79 -20.80
CA LYS A 38 -7.08 15.36 -21.09
C LYS A 38 -5.77 14.78 -21.66
N ALA A 39 -4.95 14.18 -20.82
CA ALA A 39 -3.93 13.25 -21.28
C ALA A 39 -4.59 11.87 -21.36
N VAL A 40 -5.06 11.51 -22.56
CA VAL A 40 -5.20 10.11 -22.97
C VAL A 40 -3.81 9.49 -22.84
N ARG A 41 -3.49 9.00 -21.64
CA ARG A 41 -2.27 8.22 -21.42
C ARG A 41 -2.50 6.88 -22.09
N ALA A 42 -1.99 6.77 -23.31
CA ALA A 42 -1.71 5.50 -23.95
C ALA A 42 -1.03 4.61 -22.92
N SER A 43 -1.68 3.49 -22.57
CA SER A 43 -1.06 2.45 -21.76
C SER A 43 0.15 1.93 -22.52
N PRO A 44 1.39 2.06 -22.01
CA PRO A 44 2.49 1.29 -22.55
C PRO A 44 2.12 -0.19 -22.35
N GLY A 45 2.20 -0.97 -23.43
CA GLY A 45 1.79 -2.37 -23.49
C GLY A 45 2.24 -3.13 -22.26
N ARG A 46 1.25 -3.64 -21.50
CA ARG A 46 1.47 -4.44 -20.28
C ARG A 46 2.29 -5.66 -20.64
N PRO A 47 3.46 -5.91 -20.02
CA PRO A 47 4.06 -7.24 -20.09
C PRO A 47 3.11 -8.21 -19.38
N ASP A 48 2.60 -9.17 -20.15
CA ASP A 48 1.63 -10.16 -19.69
C ASP A 48 2.16 -10.91 -18.45
N ARG A 49 1.37 -10.93 -17.38
CA ARG A 49 1.71 -11.50 -16.05
C ARG A 49 2.15 -12.96 -16.15
N ARG A 50 1.65 -13.67 -17.17
CA ARG A 50 2.04 -15.02 -17.54
C ARG A 50 3.50 -15.10 -18.04
N ASN A 51 3.97 -14.10 -18.78
CA ASN A 51 5.34 -14.05 -19.31
C ASN A 51 6.37 -13.71 -18.23
N GLN A 52 6.04 -12.87 -17.25
CA GLN A 52 6.92 -12.61 -16.09
C GLN A 52 7.08 -13.84 -15.19
N ILE A 53 6.04 -14.67 -15.05
CA ILE A 53 6.11 -15.93 -14.30
C ILE A 53 6.95 -16.96 -15.06
N LEU A 54 6.81 -17.03 -16.38
CA LEU A 54 7.63 -17.90 -17.22
C LEU A 54 9.11 -17.51 -17.18
N ILE A 55 9.44 -16.21 -17.24
CA ILE A 55 10.83 -15.74 -17.17
C ILE A 55 11.46 -16.00 -15.78
N ALA A 56 10.70 -15.83 -14.69
CA ALA A 56 11.18 -16.13 -13.34
C ALA A 56 11.31 -17.64 -13.07
N ALA A 57 10.40 -18.46 -13.61
CA ALA A 57 10.47 -19.91 -13.53
C ALA A 57 11.64 -20.46 -14.35
N LEU A 58 11.87 -19.93 -15.56
CA LEU A 58 12.99 -20.29 -16.43
C LEU A 58 14.33 -19.88 -15.80
N ALA A 59 14.44 -18.67 -15.24
CA ALA A 59 15.66 -18.25 -14.54
C ALA A 59 15.95 -19.11 -13.29
N GLY A 60 14.92 -19.55 -12.57
CA GLY A 60 15.06 -20.48 -11.44
C GLY A 60 15.47 -21.89 -11.88
N THR A 61 15.03 -22.35 -13.05
CA THR A 61 15.45 -23.65 -13.60
C THR A 61 16.88 -23.62 -14.13
N SER A 62 17.35 -22.49 -14.68
CA SER A 62 18.74 -22.33 -15.12
C SER A 62 19.76 -22.47 -13.98
N VAL A 63 19.43 -22.03 -12.77
CA VAL A 63 20.31 -22.11 -11.59
C VAL A 63 20.30 -23.52 -10.97
N ALA A 64 19.19 -24.25 -11.06
CA ALA A 64 19.07 -25.61 -10.54
C ALA A 64 19.90 -26.64 -11.35
N GLY A 65 20.14 -26.37 -12.64
CA GLY A 65 20.90 -27.27 -13.52
C GLY A 65 22.40 -27.30 -13.26
N LEU A 66 22.98 -26.26 -12.64
CA LEU A 66 24.44 -26.09 -12.54
C LEU A 66 25.09 -26.78 -11.32
N ILE A 67 24.31 -27.36 -10.38
CA ILE A 67 24.87 -27.91 -9.13
C ILE A 67 24.84 -29.45 -9.06
N GLY A 68 24.25 -30.16 -10.03
CA GLY A 68 24.44 -31.62 -10.20
C GLY A 68 24.19 -32.48 -8.95
N SER A 69 23.35 -32.02 -8.01
CA SER A 69 23.11 -32.68 -6.73
C SER A 69 21.66 -33.17 -6.65
N PHE A 70 21.46 -34.38 -6.14
CA PHE A 70 20.15 -35.05 -5.97
C PHE A 70 19.10 -34.18 -5.26
N TRP A 71 19.54 -33.21 -4.45
CA TRP A 71 18.68 -32.26 -3.73
C TRP A 71 18.22 -31.04 -4.53
N GLY A 72 18.75 -30.80 -5.74
CA GLY A 72 18.39 -29.64 -6.56
C GLY A 72 16.95 -29.67 -7.08
N VAL A 73 16.45 -30.86 -7.42
CA VAL A 73 15.08 -31.06 -7.92
C VAL A 73 14.01 -30.76 -6.86
N PRO A 74 14.06 -31.33 -5.63
CA PRO A 74 13.04 -31.03 -4.62
C PRO A 74 13.09 -29.57 -4.16
N VAL A 75 14.27 -28.95 -4.08
CA VAL A 75 14.42 -27.53 -3.71
C VAL A 75 13.85 -26.61 -4.79
N GLY A 76 14.10 -26.91 -6.08
CA GLY A 76 13.53 -26.15 -7.19
C GLY A 76 12.00 -26.26 -7.26
N VAL A 77 11.45 -27.45 -7.05
CA VAL A 77 10.00 -27.68 -7.01
C VAL A 77 9.36 -26.99 -5.81
N ALA A 78 9.98 -27.06 -4.62
CA ALA A 78 9.49 -26.36 -3.44
C ALA A 78 9.54 -24.84 -3.61
N ALA A 79 10.63 -24.29 -4.16
CA ALA A 79 10.76 -22.87 -4.45
C ALA A 79 9.74 -22.40 -5.50
N GLY A 80 9.53 -23.19 -6.56
CA GLY A 80 8.52 -22.93 -7.58
C GLY A 80 7.09 -22.99 -7.03
N PHE A 81 6.79 -23.96 -6.16
CA PHE A 81 5.49 -24.11 -5.52
C PHE A 81 5.20 -22.99 -4.52
N VAL A 82 6.21 -22.60 -3.72
CA VAL A 82 6.11 -21.46 -2.80
C VAL A 82 5.95 -20.16 -3.58
N ALA A 83 6.72 -19.93 -4.64
CA ALA A 83 6.59 -18.76 -5.51
C ALA A 83 5.21 -18.71 -6.19
N TYR A 84 4.73 -19.84 -6.72
CA TYR A 84 3.40 -19.95 -7.32
C TYR A 84 2.29 -19.67 -6.29
N ARG A 85 2.34 -20.28 -5.11
CA ARG A 85 1.35 -20.05 -4.05
C ARG A 85 1.38 -18.61 -3.54
N PHE A 86 2.57 -18.03 -3.39
CA PHE A 86 2.75 -16.66 -2.94
C PHE A 86 2.24 -15.66 -3.98
N LEU A 87 2.49 -15.90 -5.26
CA LEU A 87 2.03 -15.04 -6.35
C LEU A 87 0.52 -15.17 -6.62
N ARG A 88 -0.05 -16.35 -6.35
CA ARG A 88 -1.49 -16.61 -6.43
C ARG A 88 -2.25 -16.04 -5.22
N ARG A 89 -1.60 -15.91 -4.06
CA ARG A 89 -2.14 -15.18 -2.88
C ARG A 89 -2.00 -13.67 -2.99
N GLN A 90 -1.11 -13.15 -3.83
CA GLN A 90 -1.08 -11.72 -4.09
C GLN A 90 -2.21 -11.34 -5.06
N GLU A 91 -3.23 -10.69 -4.51
CA GLU A 91 -4.18 -9.89 -5.29
C GLU A 91 -3.42 -9.09 -6.36
N PRO A 92 -3.96 -8.99 -7.59
CA PRO A 92 -3.30 -8.28 -8.68
C PRO A 92 -2.80 -6.93 -8.18
N ALA A 93 -1.51 -6.66 -8.36
CA ALA A 93 -0.88 -5.43 -7.88
C ALA A 93 -1.62 -4.17 -8.39
N ASP A 94 -2.30 -4.30 -9.53
CA ASP A 94 -3.15 -3.27 -10.13
C ASP A 94 -4.42 -2.98 -9.30
N VAL A 95 -5.15 -4.00 -8.85
CA VAL A 95 -6.35 -3.84 -8.01
C VAL A 95 -5.98 -3.26 -6.64
N ARG A 96 -4.88 -3.73 -6.06
CA ARG A 96 -4.34 -3.20 -4.80
C ARG A 96 -3.90 -1.75 -4.94
N ARG A 97 -3.32 -1.40 -6.09
CA ARG A 97 -2.92 -0.02 -6.39
C ARG A 97 -4.15 0.87 -6.57
N GLU A 98 -5.16 0.41 -7.30
CA GLU A 98 -6.41 1.14 -7.51
C GLU A 98 -7.15 1.39 -6.19
N ARG A 99 -7.28 0.37 -5.32
CA ARG A 99 -7.85 0.51 -3.98
C ARG A 99 -7.07 1.51 -3.13
N ARG A 100 -5.73 1.46 -3.19
CA ARG A 100 -4.87 2.38 -2.43
C ARG A 100 -5.01 3.82 -2.92
N GLU A 101 -5.08 4.02 -4.24
CA GLU A 101 -5.30 5.36 -4.81
C GLU A 101 -6.67 5.92 -4.37
N ALA A 102 -7.74 5.10 -4.39
CA ALA A 102 -9.04 5.51 -3.90
C ALA A 102 -9.05 5.86 -2.39
N LEU A 103 -8.35 5.07 -1.58
CA LEU A 103 -8.17 5.29 -0.14
C LEU A 103 -7.42 6.59 0.17
N GLU A 104 -6.36 6.88 -0.59
CA GLU A 104 -5.54 8.09 -0.39
C GLU A 104 -6.28 9.37 -0.77
N ASP A 105 -7.19 9.29 -1.75
CA ASP A 105 -7.99 10.42 -2.24
C ASP A 105 -9.29 10.64 -1.43
N LEU A 106 -9.70 9.67 -0.60
CA LEU A 106 -10.95 9.71 0.17
C LEU A 106 -11.05 10.93 1.12
N PRO A 107 -10.01 11.30 1.91
CA PRO A 107 -10.08 12.48 2.77
C PRO A 107 -10.26 13.78 1.98
N LEU A 108 -9.56 13.90 0.85
CA LEU A 108 -9.69 15.06 -0.03
C LEU A 108 -11.09 15.12 -0.68
N GLY A 109 -11.65 13.97 -1.05
CA GLY A 109 -13.03 13.89 -1.56
C GLY A 109 -14.06 14.31 -0.53
N ALA A 110 -13.91 13.87 0.72
CA ALA A 110 -14.79 14.28 1.83
C ALA A 110 -14.70 15.80 2.08
N ASP A 111 -13.49 16.35 2.07
CA ASP A 111 -13.23 17.79 2.22
C ASP A 111 -13.88 18.63 1.13
N LEU A 112 -13.71 18.23 -0.13
CA LEU A 112 -14.27 18.94 -1.29
C LEU A 112 -15.80 18.84 -1.31
N LEU A 113 -16.35 17.67 -0.93
CA LEU A 113 -17.79 17.49 -0.84
C LEU A 113 -18.39 18.36 0.27
N ALA A 114 -17.75 18.40 1.44
CA ALA A 114 -18.13 19.27 2.54
C ALA A 114 -18.11 20.75 2.15
N ALA A 115 -17.02 21.20 1.52
CA ALA A 115 -16.85 22.58 1.07
C ALA A 115 -17.93 22.98 0.04
N ALA A 116 -18.24 22.10 -0.92
CA ALA A 116 -19.26 22.34 -1.93
C ALA A 116 -20.67 22.45 -1.29
N LEU A 117 -21.01 21.56 -0.35
CA LEU A 117 -22.29 21.60 0.34
C LEU A 117 -22.42 22.84 1.23
N ARG A 118 -21.34 23.25 1.93
CA ARG A 118 -21.31 24.51 2.68
C ARG A 118 -21.52 25.74 1.80
N ALA A 119 -21.02 25.71 0.56
CA ALA A 119 -21.26 26.75 -0.43
C ALA A 119 -22.71 26.74 -0.97
N GLY A 120 -23.56 25.83 -0.49
CA GLY A 120 -24.97 25.71 -0.89
C GLY A 120 -25.19 24.87 -2.16
N ALA A 121 -24.18 24.15 -2.65
CA ALA A 121 -24.36 23.27 -3.79
C ALA A 121 -25.27 22.07 -3.41
N PRO A 122 -26.19 21.66 -4.29
CA PRO A 122 -26.98 20.46 -4.05
C PRO A 122 -26.09 19.21 -4.14
N VAL A 123 -26.47 18.15 -3.43
CA VAL A 123 -25.62 16.96 -3.18
C VAL A 123 -25.16 16.27 -4.45
N ASP A 124 -26.04 16.19 -5.44
CA ASP A 124 -25.80 15.62 -6.76
C ASP A 124 -24.73 16.42 -7.54
N ARG A 125 -24.81 17.76 -7.53
CA ARG A 125 -23.80 18.63 -8.17
C ARG A 125 -22.50 18.68 -7.39
N ALA A 126 -22.57 18.65 -6.07
CA ALA A 126 -21.39 18.59 -5.21
C ALA A 126 -20.61 17.28 -5.48
N ALA A 127 -21.30 16.14 -5.56
CA ALA A 127 -20.70 14.86 -5.90
C ALA A 127 -20.09 14.87 -7.32
N ALA A 128 -20.77 15.45 -8.31
CA ALA A 128 -20.23 15.60 -9.66
C ALA A 128 -18.96 16.47 -9.70
N ALA A 129 -18.96 17.61 -9.01
CA ALA A 129 -17.80 18.49 -8.93
C ALA A 129 -16.60 17.80 -8.26
N VAL A 130 -16.83 17.02 -7.20
CA VAL A 130 -15.80 16.21 -6.53
C VAL A 130 -15.27 15.12 -7.46
N ALA A 131 -16.16 14.48 -8.24
CA ALA A 131 -15.77 13.47 -9.21
C ALA A 131 -14.83 14.02 -10.29
N ASP A 132 -15.15 15.20 -10.84
CA ASP A 132 -14.35 15.89 -11.83
C ASP A 132 -13.00 16.37 -11.26
N ALA A 133 -13.00 16.83 -10.00
CA ALA A 133 -11.79 17.31 -9.33
C ALA A 133 -10.80 16.18 -8.99
N LEU A 134 -11.28 15.03 -8.51
CA LEU A 134 -10.41 13.91 -8.11
C LEU A 134 -9.99 13.04 -9.30
N GLY A 135 -10.92 12.77 -10.22
CA GLY A 135 -10.75 11.74 -11.25
C GLY A 135 -10.40 10.36 -10.66
N GLY A 136 -9.75 9.53 -11.48
CA GLY A 136 -9.26 8.22 -11.03
C GLY A 136 -10.37 7.29 -10.50
N PRO A 137 -10.00 6.31 -9.66
CA PRO A 137 -10.95 5.29 -9.20
C PRO A 137 -12.04 5.82 -8.28
N LEU A 138 -11.71 6.77 -7.41
CA LEU A 138 -12.66 7.38 -6.49
C LEU A 138 -13.60 8.35 -7.24
N GLY A 139 -13.07 9.19 -8.13
CA GLY A 139 -13.88 10.08 -8.95
C GLY A 139 -14.85 9.33 -9.86
N ALA A 140 -14.45 8.20 -10.46
CA ALA A 140 -15.36 7.37 -11.25
C ALA A 140 -16.53 6.77 -10.44
N ARG A 141 -16.33 6.50 -9.14
CA ARG A 141 -17.38 6.04 -8.22
C ARG A 141 -18.27 7.21 -7.81
N MET A 142 -17.69 8.34 -7.47
CA MET A 142 -18.42 9.57 -7.14
C MET A 142 -19.27 10.06 -8.32
N GLN A 143 -18.80 9.91 -9.56
CA GLN A 143 -19.56 10.25 -10.76
C GLN A 143 -20.79 9.36 -10.93
N ARG A 144 -20.70 8.08 -10.57
CA ARG A 144 -21.85 7.17 -10.58
C ARG A 144 -22.85 7.55 -9.50
N THR A 145 -22.39 7.88 -8.30
CA THR A 145 -23.23 8.42 -7.23
C THR A 145 -23.94 9.69 -7.64
N ALA A 146 -23.23 10.65 -8.24
CA ALA A 146 -23.81 11.91 -8.73
C ALA A 146 -24.91 11.65 -9.77
N ARG A 147 -24.66 10.78 -10.75
CA ARG A 147 -25.65 10.42 -11.77
C ARG A 147 -26.88 9.72 -11.18
N SER A 148 -26.70 8.81 -10.23
CA SER A 148 -27.82 8.14 -9.57
C SER A 148 -28.70 9.15 -8.83
N LEU A 149 -28.10 10.11 -8.10
CA LEU A 149 -28.85 11.19 -7.44
C LEU A 149 -29.59 12.11 -8.44
N GLN A 150 -28.97 12.45 -9.58
CA GLN A 150 -29.59 13.26 -10.63
C GLN A 150 -30.80 12.57 -11.28
N LEU A 151 -30.77 11.25 -11.35
CA LEU A 151 -31.87 10.44 -11.86
C LEU A 151 -32.98 10.21 -10.81
N GLY A 152 -32.85 10.80 -9.61
CA GLY A 152 -33.81 10.62 -8.52
C GLY A 152 -33.63 9.30 -7.76
N GLY A 153 -32.48 8.63 -7.91
CA GLY A 153 -32.14 7.42 -7.17
C GLY A 153 -32.13 7.65 -5.66
N GLY A 154 -32.58 6.64 -4.91
CA GLY A 154 -32.59 6.71 -3.45
C GLY A 154 -31.17 6.88 -2.90
N PRO A 155 -30.99 7.55 -1.73
CA PRO A 155 -29.67 7.74 -1.12
C PRO A 155 -28.91 6.41 -0.93
N ALA A 156 -29.61 5.34 -0.53
CA ALA A 156 -29.01 4.02 -0.34
C ALA A 156 -28.35 3.49 -1.61
N GLU A 157 -29.06 3.63 -2.74
CA GLU A 157 -28.63 3.15 -4.04
C GLU A 157 -27.48 4.01 -4.59
N ALA A 158 -27.61 5.33 -4.49
CA ALA A 158 -26.60 6.25 -5.01
C ALA A 158 -25.25 6.10 -4.29
N TRP A 159 -25.26 5.98 -2.96
CA TRP A 159 -24.05 5.85 -2.15
C TRP A 159 -23.50 4.41 -2.12
N ALA A 160 -24.26 3.41 -2.55
CA ALA A 160 -23.79 2.02 -2.67
C ALA A 160 -22.57 1.89 -3.61
N HIS A 161 -22.44 2.78 -4.60
CA HIS A 161 -21.27 2.82 -5.48
C HIS A 161 -19.95 3.11 -4.77
N LEU A 162 -19.99 3.65 -3.54
CA LEU A 162 -18.83 3.85 -2.68
C LEU A 162 -18.63 2.74 -1.64
N ALA A 163 -19.55 1.77 -1.51
CA ALA A 163 -19.48 0.73 -0.47
C ALA A 163 -18.23 -0.16 -0.57
N ASP A 164 -17.74 -0.40 -1.79
CA ASP A 164 -16.53 -1.20 -2.03
C ASP A 164 -15.22 -0.46 -1.69
N VAL A 165 -15.30 0.85 -1.45
CA VAL A 165 -14.15 1.69 -1.07
C VAL A 165 -13.94 1.55 0.43
N THR A 166 -12.86 0.86 0.78
CA THR A 166 -12.45 0.69 2.17
C THR A 166 -12.34 2.07 2.84
N GLY A 167 -12.90 2.25 4.04
CA GLY A 167 -12.89 3.52 4.76
C GLY A 167 -13.99 4.53 4.37
N ALA A 168 -14.71 4.33 3.26
CA ALA A 168 -15.82 5.22 2.86
C ALA A 168 -17.11 5.00 3.68
N GLU A 169 -17.16 3.97 4.54
CA GLU A 169 -18.32 3.60 5.36
C GLU A 169 -18.86 4.76 6.21
N ARG A 170 -17.95 5.55 6.81
CA ARG A 170 -18.37 6.70 7.63
C ARG A 170 -18.99 7.80 6.77
N LEU A 171 -18.48 8.01 5.55
CA LEU A 171 -19.00 8.96 4.59
C LEU A 171 -20.37 8.53 4.08
N THR A 172 -20.51 7.28 3.63
CA THR A 172 -21.79 6.75 3.13
C THR A 172 -22.84 6.73 4.23
N ALA A 173 -22.47 6.35 5.47
CA ALA A 173 -23.39 6.38 6.60
C ALA A 173 -23.84 7.81 6.97
N ALA A 174 -22.94 8.80 6.92
CA ALA A 174 -23.30 10.21 7.10
C ALA A 174 -24.24 10.69 5.98
N ALA A 175 -23.94 10.36 4.74
CA ALA A 175 -24.77 10.70 3.58
C ALA A 175 -26.16 10.08 3.63
N MET A 176 -26.26 8.84 4.09
CA MET A 176 -27.54 8.16 4.31
C MET A 176 -28.39 8.84 5.38
N ARG A 177 -27.82 9.12 6.55
CA ARG A 177 -28.53 9.74 7.68
C ARG A 177 -28.95 11.19 7.40
N SER A 178 -28.17 11.91 6.60
CA SER A 178 -28.39 13.33 6.31
C SER A 178 -28.97 13.58 4.92
N SER A 179 -29.44 12.54 4.22
CA SER A 179 -29.99 12.63 2.87
C SER A 179 -31.17 13.58 2.71
N ALA A 180 -31.95 13.80 3.78
CA ALA A 180 -33.06 14.75 3.79
C ALA A 180 -32.65 16.23 3.93
N SER A 181 -31.40 16.52 4.31
CA SER A 181 -30.91 17.89 4.56
C SER A 181 -29.45 18.05 4.16
N GLY A 182 -29.21 18.81 3.08
CA GLY A 182 -27.86 19.14 2.61
C GLY A 182 -27.01 19.87 3.65
N GLY A 183 -27.62 20.71 4.50
CA GLY A 183 -26.92 21.39 5.60
C GLY A 183 -26.49 20.44 6.73
N ALA A 184 -27.33 19.47 7.09
CA ALA A 184 -26.95 18.42 8.04
C ALA A 184 -25.82 17.53 7.48
N LEU A 185 -25.85 17.26 6.17
CA LEU A 185 -24.80 16.51 5.49
C LEU A 185 -23.48 17.28 5.46
N ALA A 186 -23.52 18.58 5.18
CA ALA A 186 -22.35 19.45 5.21
C ALA A 186 -21.65 19.37 6.59
N GLY A 187 -22.39 19.60 7.68
CA GLY A 187 -21.84 19.53 9.03
C GLY A 187 -21.27 18.16 9.41
N ALA A 188 -21.90 17.07 8.96
CA ALA A 188 -21.42 15.71 9.21
C ALA A 188 -20.11 15.40 8.47
N LEU A 189 -20.00 15.81 7.20
CA LEU A 189 -18.80 15.60 6.39
C LEU A 189 -17.61 16.42 6.88
N GLU A 190 -17.84 17.52 7.59
CA GLU A 190 -16.76 18.35 8.12
C GLU A 190 -16.13 17.82 9.38
N ARG A 191 -16.96 17.23 10.24
CA ARG A 191 -16.47 16.46 11.37
C ARG A 191 -15.66 15.28 10.84
N LEU A 192 -16.20 14.58 9.85
CA LEU A 192 -15.49 13.46 9.21
C LEU A 192 -14.16 13.89 8.56
N ALA A 193 -14.16 15.02 7.84
CA ALA A 193 -12.97 15.63 7.27
C ALA A 193 -11.92 15.96 8.35
N GLY A 194 -12.35 16.56 9.46
CA GLY A 194 -11.51 16.84 10.62
C GLY A 194 -10.89 15.56 11.19
N ASP A 195 -11.70 14.53 11.42
CA ASP A 195 -11.26 13.23 11.91
C ASP A 195 -10.23 12.60 10.95
N LEU A 196 -10.50 12.59 9.64
CA LEU A 196 -9.59 12.02 8.64
C LEU A 196 -8.26 12.78 8.55
N ARG A 197 -8.26 14.10 8.73
CA ARG A 197 -7.03 14.92 8.79
C ARG A 197 -6.23 14.63 10.05
N ALA A 198 -6.89 14.48 11.20
CA ALA A 198 -6.26 14.10 12.46
C ALA A 198 -5.66 12.69 12.40
N ASP A 199 -6.40 11.72 11.86
CA ASP A 199 -5.90 10.36 11.63
C ASP A 199 -4.67 10.36 10.73
N ARG A 200 -4.67 11.20 9.70
CA ARG A 200 -3.53 11.34 8.78
C ARG A 200 -2.31 11.96 9.46
N SER A 201 -2.47 12.95 10.34
CA SER A 201 -1.32 13.53 11.06
C SER A 201 -0.72 12.50 12.02
N VAL A 202 -1.55 11.75 12.76
CA VAL A 202 -1.09 10.66 13.64
C VAL A 202 -0.37 9.57 12.85
N ALA A 203 -0.88 9.19 11.67
CA ALA A 203 -0.24 8.18 10.82
C ALA A 203 1.13 8.65 10.29
N VAL A 204 1.27 9.94 9.97
CA VAL A 204 2.55 10.53 9.55
C VAL A 204 3.55 10.53 10.70
N GLU A 205 3.12 10.95 11.90
CA GLU A 205 3.93 10.94 13.12
C GLU A 205 4.45 9.52 13.43
N ALA A 206 3.56 8.53 13.42
CA ALA A 206 3.90 7.14 13.65
C ALA A 206 4.86 6.59 12.57
N ALA A 207 4.69 6.99 11.31
CA ALA A 207 5.57 6.58 10.22
C ALA A 207 6.98 7.19 10.33
N ALA A 208 7.10 8.39 10.90
CA ALA A 208 8.36 9.06 11.21
C ALA A 208 9.07 8.37 12.38
N GLN A 209 8.36 8.09 13.48
CA GLN A 209 8.92 7.34 14.62
C GLN A 209 9.43 5.95 14.22
N ARG A 210 8.66 5.21 13.42
CA ARG A 210 9.09 3.90 12.89
C ARG A 210 10.31 4.00 11.98
N ALA A 211 10.46 5.11 11.24
CA ALA A 211 11.65 5.31 10.42
C ALA A 211 12.91 5.45 11.29
N GLY A 212 12.82 6.15 12.42
CA GLY A 212 13.92 6.24 13.40
C GLY A 212 14.36 4.86 13.91
N VAL A 213 13.40 4.03 14.33
CA VAL A 213 13.70 2.65 14.79
C VAL A 213 14.33 1.80 13.68
N LEU A 214 13.79 1.87 12.46
CA LEU A 214 14.30 1.13 11.31
C LEU A 214 15.72 1.53 10.89
N ILE A 215 16.17 2.74 11.22
CA ILE A 215 17.53 3.21 10.94
C ILE A 215 18.48 2.72 12.03
N VAL A 216 18.08 2.79 13.31
CA VAL A 216 18.93 2.37 14.43
C VAL A 216 19.07 0.84 14.51
N LEU A 217 18.04 0.09 14.12
CA LEU A 217 18.05 -1.37 14.14
C LEU A 217 19.22 -2.02 13.35
N PRO A 218 19.48 -1.70 12.07
CA PRO A 218 20.62 -2.27 11.34
C PRO A 218 21.97 -1.80 11.90
N LEU A 219 22.05 -0.57 12.41
CA LEU A 219 23.23 -0.06 13.11
C LEU A 219 23.53 -0.90 14.35
N GLY A 220 22.54 -1.13 15.22
CA GLY A 220 22.68 -1.97 16.40
C GLY A 220 23.01 -3.42 16.05
N LEU A 221 22.37 -3.98 15.02
CA LEU A 221 22.63 -5.34 14.55
C LEU A 221 24.06 -5.52 13.99
N CYS A 222 24.63 -4.50 13.36
CA CYS A 222 26.03 -4.51 12.92
C CYS A 222 27.02 -4.23 14.06
N PHE A 223 26.65 -3.40 15.03
CA PHE A 223 27.55 -2.99 16.11
C PHE A 223 27.70 -4.06 17.19
N LEU A 224 26.61 -4.78 17.53
CA LEU A 224 26.61 -5.85 18.51
C LEU A 224 27.66 -6.96 18.25
N PRO A 225 27.74 -7.57 17.04
CA PRO A 225 28.75 -8.59 16.76
C PRO A 225 30.17 -8.03 16.75
N ALA A 226 30.37 -6.79 16.26
CA ALA A 226 31.68 -6.15 16.29
C ALA A 226 32.16 -5.89 17.72
N PHE A 227 31.27 -5.41 18.60
CA PHE A 227 31.58 -5.18 20.01
C PHE A 227 31.88 -6.49 20.77
N LEU A 228 31.12 -7.55 20.50
CA LEU A 228 31.38 -8.87 21.09
C LEU A 228 32.77 -9.39 20.71
N LEU A 229 33.13 -9.31 19.43
CA LEU A 229 34.42 -9.80 18.93
C LEU A 229 35.61 -8.92 19.37
N ALA A 230 35.46 -7.60 19.30
CA ALA A 230 36.57 -6.68 19.57
C ALA A 230 36.74 -6.35 21.06
N GLY A 231 35.65 -6.31 21.83
CA GLY A 231 35.65 -5.90 23.23
C GLY A 231 35.53 -7.06 24.20
N LEU A 232 34.49 -7.88 24.06
CA LEU A 232 34.15 -8.90 25.07
C LEU A 232 35.01 -10.17 24.95
N MET A 233 35.32 -10.61 23.73
CA MET A 233 36.03 -11.86 23.48
C MET A 233 37.43 -11.90 24.14
N PRO A 234 38.29 -10.87 23.99
CA PRO A 234 39.63 -10.87 24.60
C PRO A 234 39.58 -10.94 26.14
N VAL A 235 38.60 -10.26 26.74
CA VAL A 235 38.40 -10.25 28.21
C VAL A 235 37.95 -11.61 28.71
N LEU A 236 36.99 -12.25 28.01
CA LEU A 236 36.54 -13.60 28.37
C LEU A 236 37.68 -14.62 28.28
N VAL A 237 38.53 -14.52 27.26
CA VAL A 237 39.70 -15.39 27.12
C VAL A 237 40.69 -15.17 28.26
N GLY A 238 41.00 -13.92 28.60
CA GLY A 238 41.93 -13.61 29.70
C GLY A 238 41.47 -14.12 31.06
N VAL A 239 40.18 -13.96 31.39
CA VAL A 239 39.62 -14.45 32.65
C VAL A 239 39.56 -15.98 32.69
N LEU A 240 39.24 -16.64 31.57
CA LEU A 240 39.22 -18.10 31.51
C LEU A 240 40.62 -18.71 31.65
N ASP A 241 41.66 -18.03 31.14
CA ASP A 241 43.06 -18.45 31.28
C ASP A 241 43.57 -18.32 32.72
N GLU A 242 43.03 -17.38 33.50
CA GLU A 242 43.44 -17.15 34.90
C GLU A 242 42.78 -18.13 35.89
N VAL A 243 41.67 -18.77 35.50
CA VAL A 243 40.84 -19.61 36.38
C VAL A 243 41.01 -21.11 36.09
N LEU A 244 41.58 -21.49 34.95
CA LEU A 244 41.72 -22.88 34.48
C LEU A 244 43.16 -23.37 34.59
#